data_AF-A0A2T4NPQ5-F1
#
_entry.id   AF-A0A2T4NPQ5-F1
#
_cell.length_a   1.000
_cell.length_b   1.000
_cell.length_c   1.000
_cell.angle_alpha   90.00
_cell.angle_beta   90.00
_cell.angle_gamma   90.00
#
_symmetry.space_group_name_H-M   'P 1'
#
loop_
_entity.id
_entity.type
_entity.pdbx_description
1 polymer ?
#
loop_
_entity_poly.entity_id
_entity_poly.type
_entity_poly.pdbx_seq_one_letter_code
_entity_poly.pdbx_strand_id
1 'polypeptide(L)'
;MHPGADEYAVTLLRCAPMPTDRGCPPSCDGQAAAARTTHIDVTVMMNALLCCLPGTSTSTHGRSFVLGQSRVVGPEGGCVGVEQRVTVALPGCACPDVVVGP
;
A
#
# COMPACT_ATOMS: atom_id res chain seq x y z
N MET A 1 22.07 19.46 -6.56
CA MET A 1 21.30 18.27 -6.08
C MET A 1 20.05 18.78 -5.41
N HIS A 2 18.88 18.39 -5.89
CA HIS A 2 17.60 18.71 -5.25
C HIS A 2 17.01 17.44 -4.61
N PRO A 3 16.44 17.54 -3.41
CA PRO A 3 15.74 16.42 -2.81
C PRO A 3 14.46 16.13 -3.61
N GLY A 4 14.34 14.91 -4.12
CA GLY A 4 13.13 14.40 -4.75
C GLY A 4 12.37 13.50 -3.79
N ALA A 5 11.13 13.16 -4.13
CA ALA A 5 10.33 12.20 -3.40
C ALA A 5 9.47 11.39 -4.37
N ASP A 6 9.36 10.09 -4.10
CA ASP A 6 8.51 9.16 -4.84
C ASP A 6 7.35 8.70 -3.94
N GLU A 7 6.18 8.47 -4.54
CA GLU A 7 5.04 7.85 -3.87
C GLU A 7 4.86 6.41 -4.37
N TYR A 8 4.80 5.47 -3.42
CA TYR A 8 4.54 4.05 -3.65
C TYR A 8 3.18 3.67 -3.08
N ALA A 9 2.46 2.80 -3.78
CA ALA A 9 1.28 2.12 -3.27
C ALA A 9 1.66 0.68 -2.92
N VAL A 10 1.63 0.34 -1.63
CA VAL A 10 1.88 -1.02 -1.13
C VAL A 10 0.55 -1.70 -0.90
N THR A 11 0.29 -2.81 -1.59
CA THR A 11 -1.01 -3.48 -1.56
C THR A 11 -0.89 -4.92 -1.08
N LEU A 12 -1.79 -5.33 -0.19
CA LEU A 12 -1.99 -6.71 0.25
C LEU A 12 -3.43 -7.09 -0.08
N LEU A 13 -3.59 -8.05 -0.99
CA LEU A 13 -4.88 -8.56 -1.42
C LEU A 13 -5.07 -10.00 -0.96
N ARG A 14 -6.32 -10.34 -0.65
CA ARG A 14 -6.77 -11.70 -0.36
C ARG A 14 -8.04 -12.01 -1.13
N CYS A 15 -8.31 -13.29 -1.34
CA CYS A 15 -9.57 -13.71 -1.94
C CYS A 15 -10.74 -13.34 -1.01
N ALA A 16 -11.76 -12.71 -1.58
CA ALA A 16 -13.03 -12.45 -0.93
C ALA A 16 -13.98 -13.64 -1.18
N PRO A 17 -14.92 -13.92 -0.26
CA PRO A 17 -16.05 -14.79 -0.53
C PRO A 17 -16.83 -14.26 -1.74
N MET A 18 -16.98 -15.10 -2.76
CA MET A 18 -17.69 -14.79 -3.99
C MET A 18 -18.96 -15.62 -4.15
N PRO A 19 -19.90 -15.20 -5.00
CA PRO A 19 -20.99 -16.06 -5.40
C PRO A 19 -20.48 -17.39 -5.96
N THR A 20 -21.20 -18.47 -5.70
CA THR A 20 -20.87 -19.79 -6.25
C THR A 20 -21.14 -19.85 -7.76
N ASP A 21 -20.67 -20.90 -8.43
CA ASP A 21 -20.95 -21.13 -9.86
C ASP A 21 -22.45 -21.22 -10.19
N ARG A 22 -23.29 -21.49 -9.19
CA ARG A 22 -24.76 -21.49 -9.33
C ARG A 22 -25.40 -20.14 -9.00
N GLY A 23 -24.60 -19.09 -8.81
CA GLY A 23 -25.04 -17.75 -8.45
C GLY A 23 -25.52 -17.59 -7.01
N CYS A 24 -25.28 -18.55 -6.12
CA CYS A 24 -25.66 -18.40 -4.72
C CYS A 24 -24.73 -17.37 -4.05
N PRO A 25 -25.25 -16.41 -3.26
CA PRO A 25 -24.43 -15.42 -2.59
C PRO A 25 -23.49 -16.07 -1.54
N PRO A 26 -22.38 -15.41 -1.19
CA PRO A 26 -21.51 -15.87 -0.11
C PRO A 26 -22.22 -15.85 1.24
N SER A 27 -21.78 -16.71 2.16
CA SER A 27 -22.33 -16.73 3.52
C SER A 27 -21.96 -15.47 4.30
N CYS A 28 -22.84 -15.06 5.21
CA CYS A 28 -22.58 -13.94 6.13
C CYS A 28 -21.33 -14.19 6.97
N ASP A 29 -21.13 -15.41 7.46
CA ASP A 29 -19.94 -15.79 8.23
C ASP A 29 -18.66 -15.68 7.41
N GLY A 30 -18.70 -16.06 6.13
CA GLY A 30 -17.58 -15.89 5.21
C GLY A 30 -17.22 -14.43 5.03
N GLN A 31 -18.23 -13.57 4.82
CA GLN A 31 -18.01 -12.13 4.66
C GLN A 31 -17.51 -11.48 5.95
N ALA A 32 -18.04 -11.87 7.11
CA ALA A 32 -17.59 -11.39 8.41
C ALA A 32 -16.13 -11.78 8.68
N ALA A 33 -15.75 -13.02 8.35
CA ALA A 33 -14.37 -13.50 8.45
C ALA A 33 -13.42 -12.75 7.51
N ALA A 34 -13.85 -12.48 6.27
CA ALA A 34 -13.07 -11.70 5.32
C ALA A 34 -12.86 -10.26 5.81
N ALA A 35 -13.92 -9.58 6.24
CA ALA A 35 -13.85 -8.22 6.76
C ALA A 35 -12.95 -8.11 8.00
N ARG A 36 -13.03 -9.09 8.92
CA ARG A 36 -12.14 -9.17 10.09
C ARG A 36 -10.68 -9.30 9.66
N THR A 37 -10.39 -10.17 8.69
CA THR A 37 -9.04 -10.35 8.15
C THR A 37 -8.51 -9.06 7.52
N THR A 38 -9.32 -8.40 6.67
CA THR A 38 -8.95 -7.11 6.05
C THR A 38 -8.65 -6.04 7.10
N HIS A 39 -9.42 -5.99 8.18
CA HIS A 39 -9.14 -5.07 9.29
C HIS A 39 -7.81 -5.35 9.98
N ILE A 40 -7.48 -6.63 10.21
CA ILE A 40 -6.18 -7.04 10.75
C ILE A 40 -5.05 -6.66 9.78
N ASP A 41 -5.25 -6.88 8.48
CA ASP A 41 -4.27 -6.58 7.44
C ASP A 41 -3.88 -5.08 7.42
N VAL A 42 -4.81 -4.15 7.71
CA VAL A 42 -4.49 -2.71 7.86
C VAL A 42 -3.41 -2.50 8.92
N THR A 43 -3.60 -3.11 10.09
CA THR A 43 -2.69 -2.96 11.22
C THR A 43 -1.36 -3.68 10.96
N VAL A 44 -1.41 -4.86 10.35
CA VAL A 44 -0.20 -5.62 9.97
C VAL A 44 0.64 -4.84 8.96
N MET A 45 0.02 -4.25 7.94
CA MET A 45 0.71 -3.47 6.92
C MET A 45 1.37 -2.22 7.49
N MET A 46 0.65 -1.47 8.32
CA MET A 46 1.19 -0.32 9.03
C MET A 46 2.42 -0.72 9.87
N ASN A 47 2.29 -1.77 10.68
CA ASN A 47 3.39 -2.26 11.52
C ASN A 47 4.58 -2.76 10.70
N ALA A 48 4.34 -3.47 9.60
CA ALA A 48 5.40 -3.96 8.72
C ALA A 48 6.20 -2.80 8.11
N LEU A 49 5.52 -1.76 7.62
CA LEU A 49 6.19 -0.59 7.04
C LEU A 49 6.97 0.20 8.09
N LEU A 50 6.39 0.40 9.28
CA LEU A 50 7.08 1.04 10.40
C LEU A 50 8.30 0.25 10.89
N CYS A 51 8.25 -1.08 10.84
CA CYS A 51 9.34 -1.93 11.28
C CYS A 51 10.46 -2.00 10.22
N CYS A 52 10.10 -2.16 8.95
CA CYS A 52 11.07 -2.47 7.89
C CYS A 52 11.67 -1.23 7.21
N LEU A 53 10.89 -0.17 6.98
CA LEU A 53 11.38 1.00 6.22
C LEU A 53 12.53 1.76 6.90
N PRO A 54 12.55 1.96 8.24
CA PRO A 54 13.68 2.65 8.88
C PRO A 54 15.03 1.97 8.59
N GLY A 55 15.05 0.63 8.51
CA GLY A 55 16.25 -0.15 8.21
C GLY A 55 16.72 -0.07 6.75
N THR A 56 15.91 0.47 5.84
CA THR A 56 16.26 0.64 4.42
C THR A 56 16.90 2.00 4.13
N SER A 57 16.87 2.92 5.09
CA SER A 57 17.47 4.26 4.95
C SER A 57 18.96 4.24 5.28
N THR A 58 19.79 4.77 4.39
CA THR A 58 21.19 5.10 4.68
C THR A 58 21.37 6.52 5.22
N SER A 59 20.28 7.28 5.35
CA SER A 59 20.31 8.67 5.82
C SER A 59 20.59 8.74 7.32
N THR A 60 21.63 9.49 7.69
CA THR A 60 21.91 9.90 9.08
C THR A 60 21.00 11.04 9.56
N HIS A 61 20.20 11.64 8.66
CA HIS A 61 19.41 12.84 8.93
C HIS A 61 17.92 12.57 8.64
N GLY A 62 17.10 12.53 9.70
CA GLY A 62 15.64 12.58 9.63
C GLY A 62 14.93 11.33 9.07
N ARG A 63 13.59 11.38 9.06
CA ARG A 63 12.74 10.32 8.50
C ARG A 63 12.84 10.37 6.98
N SER A 64 13.27 9.29 6.35
CA SER A 64 13.35 9.16 4.88
C SER A 64 12.03 8.76 4.24
N PHE A 65 10.98 8.54 5.04
CA PHE A 65 9.66 8.16 4.54
C PHE A 65 8.53 8.76 5.37
N VAL A 66 7.37 8.89 4.74
CA VAL A 66 6.11 9.27 5.36
C VAL A 66 5.04 8.26 4.94
N LEU A 67 4.26 7.79 5.90
CA LEU A 67 3.11 6.92 5.64
C LEU A 67 1.88 7.79 5.38
N GLY A 68 1.26 7.59 4.22
CA GLY A 68 0.02 8.27 3.82
C GLY A 68 -1.22 7.53 4.32
N GLN A 69 -2.34 7.74 3.63
CA GLN A 69 -3.60 7.09 3.94
C GLN A 69 -3.56 5.58 3.62
N SER A 70 -4.11 4.76 4.53
CA SER A 70 -4.53 3.39 4.28
C SER A 70 -5.94 3.38 3.70
N ARG A 71 -6.17 2.63 2.61
CA ARG A 71 -7.49 2.43 2.01
C ARG A 71 -7.80 0.95 1.82
N VAL A 72 -9.04 0.55 2.07
CA VAL A 72 -9.53 -0.78 1.71
C VAL A 72 -9.89 -0.78 0.21
N VAL A 73 -9.49 -1.83 -0.50
CA VAL A 73 -9.71 -2.00 -1.95
C VAL A 73 -10.42 -3.33 -2.24
N GLY A 74 -11.25 -3.40 -3.28
CA GLY A 74 -12.03 -4.58 -3.69
C GLY A 74 -13.53 -4.51 -3.34
N PRO A 75 -14.33 -5.58 -3.58
CA PRO A 75 -13.98 -6.89 -4.14
C PRO A 75 -14.03 -6.90 -5.67
N GLU A 76 -12.93 -6.49 -6.31
CA GLU A 76 -12.81 -6.54 -7.77
C GLU A 76 -12.11 -7.84 -8.15
N GLY A 77 -12.67 -8.59 -9.11
CA GLY A 77 -12.12 -9.89 -9.50
C GLY A 77 -12.08 -10.94 -8.38
N GLY A 78 -12.85 -10.74 -7.31
CA GLY A 78 -12.84 -11.62 -6.15
C GLY A 78 -11.71 -11.38 -5.15
N CYS A 79 -11.04 -10.22 -5.21
CA CYS A 79 -9.99 -9.86 -4.25
C CYS A 79 -10.38 -8.64 -3.43
N VAL A 80 -10.16 -8.70 -2.12
CA VAL A 80 -10.32 -7.61 -1.17
C VAL A 80 -9.04 -7.45 -0.35
N GLY A 81 -8.69 -6.22 0.02
CA GLY A 81 -7.46 -5.98 0.75
C GLY A 81 -7.23 -4.53 1.12
N VAL A 82 -5.97 -4.20 1.37
CA VAL A 82 -5.55 -2.88 1.84
C VAL A 82 -4.45 -2.36 0.93
N GLU A 83 -4.54 -1.07 0.61
CA GLU A 83 -3.45 -0.32 -0.01
C GLU A 83 -2.99 0.78 0.96
N GLN A 84 -1.68 0.83 1.19
CA GLN A 84 -1.02 1.84 2.00
C GLN A 84 -0.09 2.68 1.12
N ARG A 85 -0.31 4.00 1.09
CA ARG A 85 0.57 4.94 0.41
C ARG A 85 1.81 5.22 1.25
N VAL A 86 2.97 5.25 0.60
CA VAL A 86 4.26 5.52 1.24
C VAL A 86 5.02 6.50 0.37
N THR A 87 5.36 7.67 0.93
CA THR A 87 6.23 8.63 0.27
C THR A 87 7.65 8.44 0.77
N VAL A 88 8.61 8.25 -0.12
CA VAL A 88 10.03 8.05 0.20
C VAL A 88 10.85 9.20 -0.35
N ALA A 89 11.70 9.79 0.50
CA ALA A 89 12.65 10.81 0.11
C ALA A 89 13.86 10.18 -0.59
N LEU A 90 14.19 10.67 -1.77
CA LEU A 90 15.33 10.20 -2.56
C LEU A 90 16.53 11.12 -2.36
N PRO A 91 17.71 10.58 -1.96
CA PRO A 91 18.92 11.36 -1.92
C PRO A 91 19.41 11.64 -3.34
N GLY A 92 19.20 12.87 -3.81
CA GLY A 92 19.87 13.40 -5.00
C GLY A 92 19.29 12.97 -6.34
N CYS A 93 18.01 13.26 -6.58
CA CYS A 93 17.49 13.24 -7.95
C CYS A 93 18.24 14.29 -8.79
N ALA A 94 18.99 13.83 -9.79
CA ALA A 94 19.42 14.67 -10.90
C ALA A 94 18.24 14.76 -11.88
N CYS A 95 17.28 15.62 -11.59
CA CYS A 95 16.28 15.97 -12.59
C CYS A 95 17.02 16.55 -13.79
N PRO A 96 16.86 16.00 -15.01
CA PRO A 96 17.34 16.70 -16.18
C PRO A 96 16.60 18.02 -16.26
N ASP A 97 17.32 19.14 -16.26
CA ASP A 97 16.74 20.42 -16.65
C ASP A 97 16.12 20.21 -18.03
N VAL A 98 14.81 20.45 -18.12
CA VAL A 98 14.10 20.29 -19.38
C VAL A 98 14.74 21.22 -20.39
N VAL A 99 15.62 20.68 -21.25
CA VAL A 99 15.95 21.33 -22.51
C VAL A 99 14.71 21.12 -23.36
N VAL A 100 13.77 22.05 -23.24
CA VAL A 100 12.75 22.26 -24.27
C VAL A 100 13.55 22.69 -25.50
N GLY A 101 13.89 21.72 -26.34
CA GLY A 101 14.47 21.96 -27.66
C GLY A 101 13.49 22.77 -28.52
N PRO A 102 14.01 23.43 -29.58
CA PRO A 102 13.42 24.61 -30.21
C PRO A 102 12.01 24.43 -30.76
#